data_AF-A0A0E9X5Q9-F1
#
_entry.id   AF-A0A0E9X5Q9-F1
#
_cell.length_a   1.000
_cell.length_b   1.000
_cell.length_c   1.000
_cell.angle_alpha   90.00
_cell.angle_beta   90.00
_cell.angle_gamma   90.00
#
_symmetry.space_group_name_H-M   'P 1'
#
loop_
_entity.id
_entity.type
_entity.pdbx_description
1 polymer ?
#
loop_
_entity_poly.entity_id
_entity_poly.type
_entity_poly.pdbx_seq_one_letter_code
_entity_poly.pdbx_strand_id
1 'polypeptide(L)'
;MKTHIFQAMQQIGGASGLGHAIEWTIQNIMLKAANPRETMMVLAIIGGETSHWDTAKLHTIAQQAKCRGVVVFILTVGDELNYAQFEELASFPLEQHIVHLGHMKHGEQEYAQRFLRSFLHMLRRGINTYPSATLKKQCENVPLLTGQGEALEGQAIDRIPVPSIPVLEEGKVEYIDWTEEPQVDFTPTVVEESESQPSPGSGDEAVCSLQQDEGSCGNYTLKWYFDVKQNECSRFWYGGCGGNDNRFETQEACEVLCLRVR
;
A
#
# COMPACT_ATOMS: atom_id res chain seq x y z
N MET A 1 22.54 19.34 -3.57
CA MET A 1 21.50 18.28 -3.59
C MET A 1 20.26 18.71 -2.79
N LYS A 2 20.36 19.07 -1.51
CA LYS A 2 19.21 19.47 -0.67
C LYS A 2 18.38 20.62 -1.27
N THR A 3 19.01 21.71 -1.71
CA THR A 3 18.34 22.85 -2.35
C THR A 3 17.63 22.49 -3.65
N HIS A 4 18.24 21.65 -4.49
CA HIS A 4 17.65 21.21 -5.74
C HIS A 4 16.39 20.36 -5.53
N ILE A 5 16.34 19.54 -4.48
CA ILE A 5 15.13 18.78 -4.11
C ILE A 5 14.00 19.75 -3.75
N PHE A 6 14.25 20.70 -2.85
CA PHE A 6 13.21 21.65 -2.42
C PHE A 6 12.75 22.61 -3.51
N GLN A 7 13.62 22.96 -4.46
CA GLN A 7 13.31 23.95 -5.49
C GLN A 7 12.76 23.32 -6.78
N ALA A 8 13.09 22.06 -7.08
CA ALA A 8 12.72 21.43 -8.35
C ALA A 8 11.74 20.25 -8.21
N MET A 9 11.55 19.68 -7.01
CA MET A 9 10.50 18.66 -6.82
C MET A 9 9.16 19.34 -6.65
N GLN A 10 8.37 19.35 -7.72
CA GLN A 10 6.97 19.73 -7.70
C GLN A 10 6.11 18.48 -7.57
N GLN A 11 5.05 18.55 -6.75
CA GLN A 11 4.06 17.48 -6.68
C GLN A 11 3.33 17.39 -8.03
N ILE A 12 3.41 16.23 -8.67
CA ILE A 12 2.86 16.01 -10.01
C ILE A 12 1.35 15.67 -9.97
N GLY A 13 0.83 15.42 -8.75
CA GLY A 13 -0.53 14.91 -8.56
C GLY A 13 -0.75 13.56 -9.24
N GLY A 14 -2.01 13.10 -9.26
CA GLY A 14 -2.40 11.88 -9.95
C GLY A 14 -2.22 10.60 -9.13
N ALA A 15 -2.58 9.48 -9.77
CA ALA A 15 -2.58 8.17 -9.13
C ALA A 15 -1.14 7.61 -9.05
N SER A 16 -0.82 6.94 -7.95
CA SER A 16 0.50 6.34 -7.73
C SER A 16 0.69 5.11 -8.63
N GLY A 17 1.86 5.01 -9.25
CA GLY A 17 2.30 3.89 -10.10
C GLY A 17 3.65 3.37 -9.62
N LEU A 18 3.70 2.88 -8.38
CA LEU A 18 4.91 2.45 -7.68
C LEU A 18 5.68 1.35 -8.43
N GLY A 19 4.98 0.35 -8.96
CA GLY A 19 5.55 -0.78 -9.68
C GLY A 19 6.23 -0.34 -10.96
N HIS A 20 5.55 0.48 -11.77
CA HIS A 20 6.15 1.08 -12.95
C HIS A 20 7.33 1.99 -12.61
N ALA A 21 7.26 2.76 -11.52
CA ALA A 21 8.36 3.62 -11.09
C ALA A 21 9.61 2.81 -10.70
N ILE A 22 9.43 1.73 -9.93
CA ILE A 22 10.52 0.82 -9.54
C ILE A 22 11.10 0.12 -10.78
N GLU A 23 10.26 -0.42 -11.65
CA GLU A 23 10.68 -1.09 -12.88
C GLU A 23 11.50 -0.14 -13.75
N TRP A 24 10.97 1.05 -14.03
CA TRP A 24 11.63 2.04 -14.88
C TRP A 24 12.98 2.45 -14.28
N THR A 25 13.03 2.66 -12.96
CA THR A 25 14.26 3.00 -12.24
C THR A 25 15.32 1.91 -12.41
N ILE A 26 14.95 0.65 -12.21
CA ILE A 26 15.88 -0.47 -12.31
C ILE A 26 16.37 -0.61 -13.76
N GLN A 27 15.46 -0.64 -14.72
CA GLN A 27 15.80 -0.89 -16.13
C GLN A 27 16.57 0.26 -16.77
N ASN A 28 16.24 1.51 -16.44
CA ASN A 28 16.77 2.67 -17.15
C ASN A 28 17.89 3.39 -16.40
N ILE A 29 17.94 3.29 -15.08
CA ILE A 29 18.98 3.94 -14.28
C ILE A 29 20.01 2.91 -13.83
N MET A 30 19.58 1.87 -13.12
CA MET A 30 20.51 0.98 -12.42
C MET A 30 21.23 0.04 -13.40
N LEU A 31 20.48 -0.64 -14.26
CA LEU A 31 21.03 -1.66 -15.15
C LEU A 31 21.71 -1.08 -16.41
N LYS A 32 21.41 0.17 -16.77
CA LYS A 32 22.05 0.88 -17.89
C LYS A 32 23.18 1.81 -17.45
N ALA A 33 23.54 1.82 -16.16
CA ALA A 33 24.61 2.67 -15.66
C ALA A 33 25.96 2.29 -16.29
N ALA A 34 26.69 3.28 -16.81
CA ALA A 34 28.02 3.07 -17.40
C ALA A 34 29.04 2.48 -16.40
N ASN A 35 28.87 2.79 -15.11
CA ASN A 35 29.68 2.25 -14.01
C ASN A 35 28.75 1.67 -12.94
N PRO A 36 28.38 0.38 -13.03
CA PRO A 36 27.48 -0.24 -12.06
C PRO A 36 28.16 -0.31 -10.68
N ARG A 37 27.36 -0.04 -9.63
CA ARG A 37 27.82 -0.17 -8.24
C ARG A 37 27.71 -1.62 -7.80
N GLU A 38 28.62 -2.06 -6.93
CA GLU A 38 28.59 -3.40 -6.33
C GLU A 38 27.29 -3.68 -5.56
N THR A 39 26.76 -2.65 -4.87
CA THR A 39 25.46 -2.71 -4.20
C THR A 39 24.51 -1.71 -4.83
N MET A 40 23.40 -2.22 -5.36
CA MET A 40 22.31 -1.41 -5.91
C MET A 40 21.15 -1.42 -4.91
N MET A 41 20.61 -0.24 -4.59
CA MET A 41 19.50 -0.10 -3.65
C MET A 41 18.48 0.90 -4.19
N VAL A 42 17.21 0.51 -4.14
CA VAL A 42 16.05 1.40 -4.31
C VAL A 42 15.52 1.75 -2.93
N LEU A 43 15.47 3.05 -2.61
CA LEU A 43 14.74 3.59 -1.47
C LEU A 43 13.39 4.10 -1.97
N ALA A 44 12.30 3.38 -1.67
CA ALA A 44 10.95 3.82 -1.98
C ALA A 44 10.35 4.52 -0.78
N ILE A 45 9.93 5.78 -0.95
CA ILE A 45 9.20 6.54 0.06
C ILE A 45 7.73 6.54 -0.34
N ILE A 46 6.87 5.96 0.49
CA ILE A 46 5.48 5.67 0.15
C ILE A 46 4.58 6.37 1.17
N GLY A 47 3.73 7.27 0.68
CA GLY A 47 2.76 8.01 1.49
C GLY A 47 1.30 7.66 1.21
N GLY A 48 1.04 6.67 0.35
CA GLY A 48 -0.29 6.23 -0.04
C GLY A 48 -0.24 4.93 -0.82
N GLU A 49 -1.40 4.31 -1.03
CA GLU A 49 -1.51 3.09 -1.82
C GLU A 49 -1.18 3.32 -3.30
N THR A 50 -0.73 2.27 -3.99
CA THR A 50 -0.62 2.30 -5.44
C THR A 50 -1.97 2.05 -6.09
N SER A 51 -2.12 2.47 -7.34
CA SER A 51 -3.35 2.22 -8.09
C SER A 51 -3.57 0.72 -8.33
N HIS A 52 -4.83 0.27 -8.38
CA HIS A 52 -5.16 -1.14 -8.63
C HIS A 52 -4.51 -1.72 -9.91
N TRP A 53 -4.39 -0.93 -10.97
CA TRP A 53 -3.75 -1.34 -12.23
C TRP A 53 -2.24 -1.61 -12.08
N ASP A 54 -1.60 -1.06 -11.05
CA ASP A 54 -0.18 -1.17 -10.77
C ASP A 54 0.11 -2.24 -9.70
N THR A 55 -0.84 -2.50 -8.80
CA THR A 55 -0.72 -3.52 -7.73
C THR A 55 -0.40 -4.91 -8.27
N ALA A 56 -1.06 -5.33 -9.36
CA ALA A 56 -0.84 -6.64 -9.98
C ALA A 56 0.59 -6.82 -10.52
N LYS A 57 1.31 -5.73 -10.79
CA LYS A 57 2.69 -5.74 -11.32
C LYS A 57 3.74 -5.73 -10.20
N LEU A 58 3.39 -5.22 -9.01
CA LEU A 58 4.31 -5.03 -7.89
C LEU A 58 5.05 -6.30 -7.52
N HIS A 59 4.34 -7.41 -7.34
CA HIS A 59 4.94 -8.68 -6.96
C HIS A 59 6.04 -9.12 -7.93
N THR A 60 5.73 -9.13 -9.23
CA THR A 60 6.66 -9.57 -10.29
C THR A 60 7.90 -8.68 -10.36
N ILE A 61 7.71 -7.35 -10.31
CA ILE A 61 8.81 -6.39 -10.38
C ILE A 61 9.68 -6.47 -9.13
N ALA A 62 9.08 -6.59 -7.95
CA ALA A 62 9.80 -6.77 -6.70
C ALA A 62 10.64 -8.03 -6.69
N GLN A 63 10.03 -9.18 -7.05
CA GLN A 63 10.73 -10.46 -7.07
C GLN A 63 11.92 -10.40 -8.01
N GLN A 64 11.73 -9.84 -9.20
CA GLN A 64 12.80 -9.73 -10.16
C GLN A 64 13.89 -8.74 -9.76
N ALA A 65 13.52 -7.59 -9.17
CA ALA A 65 14.48 -6.64 -8.62
C ALA A 65 15.40 -7.34 -7.61
N LYS A 66 14.80 -8.07 -6.66
CA LYS A 66 15.52 -8.84 -5.63
C LYS A 66 16.39 -9.92 -6.26
N CYS A 67 15.91 -10.63 -7.28
CA CYS A 67 16.69 -11.64 -8.00
C CYS A 67 17.91 -11.06 -8.74
N ARG A 68 17.85 -9.81 -9.18
CA ARG A 68 18.99 -9.10 -9.77
C ARG A 68 19.94 -8.50 -8.72
N GLY A 69 19.74 -8.79 -7.44
CA GLY A 69 20.54 -8.26 -6.34
C GLY A 69 20.27 -6.79 -6.04
N VAL A 70 19.15 -6.25 -6.51
CA VAL A 70 18.72 -4.89 -6.13
C VAL A 70 18.04 -4.97 -4.78
N VAL A 71 18.58 -4.23 -3.81
CA VAL A 71 18.02 -4.10 -2.47
C VAL A 71 16.85 -3.12 -2.52
N VAL A 72 15.65 -3.60 -2.23
CA VAL A 72 14.45 -2.77 -2.13
C VAL A 72 14.19 -2.45 -0.67
N PHE A 73 14.24 -1.17 -0.32
CA PHE A 73 13.96 -0.65 1.01
C PHE A 73 12.74 0.25 0.96
N ILE A 74 11.81 0.05 1.89
CA ILE A 74 10.57 0.78 1.97
C ILE A 74 10.56 1.69 3.19
N LEU A 75 10.25 2.96 2.95
CA LEU A 75 9.94 3.94 3.98
C LEU A 75 8.48 4.36 3.81
N THR A 76 7.60 3.91 4.69
CA THR A 76 6.19 4.30 4.67
C THR A 76 5.95 5.53 5.55
N VAL A 77 5.02 6.39 5.14
CA VAL A 77 4.64 7.62 5.85
C VAL A 77 3.11 7.73 5.89
N GLY A 78 2.51 7.80 7.08
CA GLY A 78 1.05 7.95 7.27
C GLY A 78 0.35 6.66 7.70
N ASP A 79 -0.76 6.78 8.43
CA ASP A 79 -1.37 5.64 9.15
C ASP A 79 -2.26 4.73 8.28
N GLU A 80 -2.74 5.22 7.14
CA GLU A 80 -3.66 4.51 6.25
C GLU A 80 -2.93 3.81 5.11
N LEU A 81 -2.11 2.82 5.46
CA LEU A 81 -1.28 2.09 4.51
C LEU A 81 -1.43 0.57 4.70
N ASN A 82 -1.77 -0.13 3.61
CA ASN A 82 -1.79 -1.58 3.61
C ASN A 82 -0.35 -2.14 3.62
N TYR A 83 0.15 -2.46 4.82
CA TYR A 83 1.51 -2.95 5.04
C TYR A 83 1.88 -4.20 4.23
N ALA A 84 0.93 -5.09 3.94
CA ALA A 84 1.21 -6.33 3.22
C ALA A 84 1.70 -6.09 1.78
N GLN A 85 1.17 -5.07 1.11
CA GLN A 85 1.65 -4.68 -0.23
C GLN A 85 3.15 -4.34 -0.22
N PHE A 86 3.65 -3.81 0.90
CA PHE A 86 5.03 -3.36 1.06
C PHE A 86 5.97 -4.46 1.53
N GLU A 87 5.48 -5.45 2.26
CA GLU A 87 6.25 -6.65 2.64
C GLU A 87 6.69 -7.45 1.41
N GLU A 88 5.80 -7.59 0.42
CA GLU A 88 6.12 -8.26 -0.83
C GLU A 88 7.18 -7.51 -1.65
N LEU A 89 7.17 -6.17 -1.55
CA LEU A 89 8.12 -5.29 -2.24
C LEU A 89 9.51 -5.31 -1.61
N ALA A 90 9.57 -5.26 -0.29
CA ALA A 90 10.81 -5.14 0.45
C ALA A 90 11.73 -6.36 0.26
N SER A 91 13.03 -6.12 0.42
CA SER A 91 14.04 -7.17 0.53
C SER A 91 14.03 -7.80 1.92
N PHE A 92 14.49 -9.05 2.01
CA PHE A 92 14.59 -9.75 3.29
C PHE A 92 15.91 -9.45 4.00
N PRO A 93 15.95 -9.41 5.34
CA PRO A 93 14.81 -9.58 6.28
C PRO A 93 13.96 -8.31 6.43
N LEU A 94 12.64 -8.43 6.58
CA LEU A 94 11.69 -7.31 6.50
C LEU A 94 11.93 -6.25 7.58
N GLU A 95 12.31 -6.68 8.78
CA GLU A 95 12.59 -5.82 9.95
C GLU A 95 13.78 -4.87 9.70
N GLN A 96 14.62 -5.18 8.72
CA GLN A 96 15.77 -4.36 8.34
C GLN A 96 15.51 -3.51 7.08
N HIS A 97 14.42 -3.77 6.35
CA HIS A 97 14.16 -3.16 5.03
C HIS A 97 12.86 -2.38 4.95
N ILE A 98 12.08 -2.37 6.04
CA ILE A 98 10.86 -1.57 6.15
C ILE A 98 10.98 -0.67 7.38
N VAL A 99 10.76 0.61 7.18
CA VAL A 99 10.59 1.58 8.27
C VAL A 99 9.25 2.27 8.07
N HIS A 100 8.45 2.29 9.12
CA HIS A 100 7.19 3.01 9.15
C HIS A 100 7.30 4.29 9.96
N LEU A 101 6.77 5.39 9.43
CA LEU A 101 6.65 6.67 10.09
C LEU A 101 5.18 7.08 10.09
N GLY A 102 4.60 7.36 11.26
CA GLY A 102 3.20 7.76 11.32
C GLY A 102 3.01 9.19 10.79
N HIS A 103 3.45 10.18 11.56
CA HIS A 103 3.22 11.60 11.23
C HIS A 103 4.51 12.42 11.08
N MET A 104 5.65 11.76 10.87
CA MET A 104 6.95 12.42 10.73
C MET A 104 7.26 13.33 11.93
N LYS A 105 6.89 12.93 13.15
CA LYS A 105 7.23 13.67 14.36
C LYS A 105 8.76 13.71 14.53
N HIS A 106 9.27 14.68 15.29
CA HIS A 106 10.72 14.88 15.44
C HIS A 106 11.46 13.59 15.85
N GLY A 107 10.90 12.80 16.77
CA GLY A 107 11.48 11.51 17.18
C GLY A 107 11.48 10.44 16.08
N GLU A 108 10.44 10.39 15.24
CA GLU A 108 10.33 9.43 14.13
C GLU A 108 11.33 9.78 13.02
N GLN A 109 11.50 11.06 12.72
CA GLN A 109 12.49 11.53 11.75
C GLN A 109 13.91 11.18 12.19
N GLU A 110 14.21 11.40 13.47
CA GLU A 110 15.52 11.06 14.03
C GLU A 110 15.76 9.54 14.02
N TYR A 111 14.75 8.76 14.38
CA TYR A 111 14.78 7.31 14.29
C TYR A 111 15.08 6.84 12.85
N ALA A 112 14.31 7.32 11.87
CA ALA A 112 14.48 6.97 10.46
C ALA A 112 15.89 7.32 9.95
N GLN A 113 16.40 8.50 10.33
CA GLN A 113 17.73 8.94 9.95
C GLN A 113 18.82 8.03 10.55
N ARG A 114 18.72 7.70 11.85
CA ARG A 114 19.68 6.83 12.53
C ARG A 114 19.62 5.40 11.98
N PHE A 115 18.42 4.90 11.72
CA PHE A 115 18.18 3.60 11.12
C PHE A 115 18.80 3.53 9.73
N LEU A 116 18.43 4.45 8.82
CA LEU A 116 18.93 4.45 7.45
C LEU A 116 20.45 4.59 7.39
N ARG A 117 21.03 5.42 8.28
CA ARG A 117 22.49 5.53 8.39
C ARG A 117 23.16 4.21 8.77
N SER A 118 22.57 3.50 9.74
CA SER A 118 23.07 2.21 10.21
C SER A 118 22.89 1.12 9.14
N PHE A 119 21.74 1.11 8.47
CA PHE A 119 21.43 0.21 7.37
C PHE A 119 22.37 0.38 6.18
N LEU A 120 22.63 1.63 5.75
CA LEU A 120 23.60 1.90 4.67
C LEU A 120 25.02 1.49 5.05
N HIS A 121 25.40 1.56 6.33
CA HIS A 121 26.67 1.04 6.81
C HIS A 121 26.71 -0.50 6.71
N MET A 122 25.62 -1.17 7.12
CA MET A 122 25.46 -2.62 7.01
C MET A 122 25.55 -3.11 5.57
N LEU A 123 24.89 -2.42 4.63
CA LEU A 123 24.95 -2.72 3.20
C LEU A 123 26.38 -2.61 2.65
N ARG A 124 27.09 -1.51 2.94
CA ARG A 124 28.48 -1.33 2.49
C ARG A 124 29.46 -2.36 3.06
N ARG A 125 29.15 -2.91 4.22
CA ARG A 125 29.94 -3.95 4.89
C ARG A 125 29.61 -5.36 4.39
N GLY A 126 28.54 -5.53 3.60
CA GLY A 126 28.10 -6.84 3.12
C GLY A 126 27.65 -7.77 4.26
N ILE A 127 27.07 -7.21 5.33
CA ILE A 127 26.60 -8.03 6.47
C ILE A 127 25.47 -8.98 6.03
N ASN A 128 24.61 -8.51 5.12
CA ASN A 128 23.58 -9.29 4.48
C ASN A 128 23.98 -9.61 3.04
N THR A 129 23.58 -10.80 2.58
CA THR A 129 23.77 -11.23 1.19
C THR A 129 22.49 -11.03 0.40
N TYR A 130 22.58 -10.36 -0.75
CA TYR A 130 21.46 -10.06 -1.62
C TYR A 130 21.70 -10.60 -3.04
N PRO A 131 20.79 -11.42 -3.61
CA PRO A 131 19.65 -12.06 -2.94
C PRO A 131 20.10 -13.04 -1.84
N SER A 132 19.22 -13.32 -0.88
CA SER A 132 19.48 -14.34 0.15
C SER A 132 19.67 -15.71 -0.49
N ALA A 133 20.34 -16.63 0.19
CA ALA A 133 20.59 -17.98 -0.36
C ALA A 133 19.29 -18.72 -0.74
N THR A 134 18.22 -18.53 0.04
CA THR A 134 16.89 -19.07 -0.23
C THR A 134 16.28 -18.45 -1.48
N LEU A 135 16.31 -17.11 -1.57
CA LEU A 135 15.75 -16.40 -2.72
C LEU A 135 16.54 -16.69 -3.99
N LYS A 136 17.86 -16.84 -3.90
CA LYS A 136 18.72 -17.19 -5.04
C LYS A 136 18.27 -18.48 -5.73
N LYS A 137 17.83 -19.49 -4.97
CA LYS A 137 17.27 -20.73 -5.52
C LYS A 137 15.91 -20.49 -6.20
N GLN A 138 15.07 -19.63 -5.62
CA GLN A 138 13.77 -19.29 -6.21
C GLN A 138 13.93 -18.51 -7.52
N CYS A 139 14.99 -17.72 -7.64
CA CYS A 139 15.30 -16.92 -8.83
C CYS A 139 15.73 -17.74 -10.06
N GLU A 140 16.11 -19.01 -9.90
CA GLU A 140 16.50 -19.89 -11.03
C GLU A 140 15.32 -20.14 -11.98
N ASN A 141 14.08 -20.01 -11.48
CA ASN A 141 12.86 -20.24 -12.25
C ASN A 141 12.13 -18.94 -12.66
N VAL A 142 12.67 -17.77 -12.31
CA VAL A 142 12.02 -16.48 -12.64
C VAL A 142 12.49 -16.04 -14.02
N PRO A 143 11.57 -15.81 -14.98
CA PRO A 143 11.95 -15.24 -16.28
C PRO A 143 12.66 -13.90 -16.05
N LEU A 144 13.92 -13.81 -16.48
CA LEU A 144 14.58 -12.52 -16.58
C LEU A 144 13.73 -11.65 -17.51
N LEU A 145 13.47 -10.38 -17.18
CA LEU A 145 13.03 -9.42 -18.20
C LEU A 145 14.12 -9.38 -19.27
N THR A 146 13.91 -10.17 -20.30
CA THR A 146 14.33 -9.90 -21.65
C THR A 146 13.79 -8.51 -21.96
N GLY A 147 14.68 -7.60 -22.35
CA GLY A 147 14.33 -6.28 -22.85
C GLY A 147 13.63 -6.35 -24.21
N GLN A 148 12.55 -7.12 -24.29
CA GLN A 148 11.49 -6.98 -25.27
C GLN A 148 10.37 -6.28 -24.48
N GLY A 149 10.09 -4.99 -24.65
CA GLY A 149 10.24 -4.30 -25.91
C GLY A 149 9.49 -5.02 -27.03
N GLU A 150 8.50 -5.88 -26.72
CA GLU A 150 7.37 -6.01 -27.62
C GLU A 150 6.65 -4.66 -27.53
N ALA A 151 7.06 -3.77 -28.43
CA ALA A 151 6.09 -2.90 -29.04
C ALA A 151 4.97 -3.84 -29.51
N LEU A 152 3.89 -3.91 -28.75
CA LEU A 152 2.61 -4.12 -29.37
C LEU A 152 2.58 -3.05 -30.48
N GLU A 153 2.69 -3.47 -31.74
CA GLU A 153 2.10 -2.75 -32.86
C GLU A 153 0.58 -2.71 -32.60
N GLY A 154 0.20 -1.99 -31.55
CA GLY A 154 -1.12 -1.41 -31.46
C GLY A 154 -1.14 -0.35 -32.54
N GLN A 155 -2.06 -0.53 -33.49
CA GLN A 155 -2.50 0.53 -34.37
C GLN A 155 -2.51 1.85 -33.63
N ALA A 156 -1.97 2.89 -34.26
CA ALA A 156 -2.04 4.25 -33.76
C ALA A 156 -3.47 4.54 -33.31
N ILE A 157 -3.70 4.46 -32.00
CA ILE A 157 -4.92 5.01 -31.43
C ILE A 157 -4.67 6.50 -31.55
N ASP A 158 -5.46 7.10 -32.44
CA ASP A 158 -5.49 8.53 -32.69
C ASP A 158 -5.44 9.25 -31.35
N ARG A 159 -4.55 10.25 -31.24
CA ARG A 159 -4.36 11.01 -30.01
C ARG A 159 -5.73 11.46 -29.54
N ILE A 160 -6.22 10.93 -28.42
CA ILE A 160 -7.41 11.49 -27.78
C ILE A 160 -7.01 12.96 -27.49
N PRO A 161 -7.69 13.94 -28.10
CA PRO A 161 -7.39 15.33 -27.83
C PRO A 161 -7.58 15.54 -26.33
N VAL A 162 -6.57 16.09 -25.66
CA VAL A 162 -6.75 16.64 -24.32
C VAL A 162 -7.94 17.59 -24.41
N PRO A 163 -9.04 17.38 -23.66
CA PRO A 163 -10.15 18.32 -23.69
C PRO A 163 -9.61 19.66 -23.23
N SER A 164 -9.63 20.65 -24.12
CA SER A 164 -9.30 22.02 -23.82
C SER A 164 -10.23 22.49 -22.70
N ILE A 165 -9.69 22.64 -21.50
CA ILE A 165 -10.41 23.32 -20.42
C ILE A 165 -10.66 24.75 -20.92
N PRO A 166 -11.92 25.21 -21.01
CA PRO A 166 -12.18 26.61 -21.35
C PRO A 166 -11.60 27.47 -20.24
N VAL A 167 -10.75 28.42 -20.61
CA VAL A 167 -10.37 29.54 -19.75
C VAL A 167 -11.65 30.29 -19.43
N LEU A 168 -12.12 30.17 -18.18
CA LEU A 168 -13.20 31.01 -17.67
C LEU A 168 -12.61 32.40 -17.41
N GLU A 169 -12.88 33.32 -18.35
CA GLU A 169 -12.64 34.74 -18.15
C GLU A 169 -13.47 35.29 -16.98
N GLU A 170 -12.91 36.32 -16.35
CA GLU A 170 -13.41 36.97 -15.16
C GLU A 170 -14.85 37.49 -15.30
N GLY A 171 -15.64 37.29 -14.24
CA GLY A 171 -16.72 38.22 -13.89
C GLY A 171 -18.14 37.74 -14.15
N LYS A 172 -18.71 37.02 -13.18
CA LYS A 172 -19.99 37.39 -12.54
C LYS A 172 -20.16 36.58 -11.25
N VAL A 173 -19.89 37.20 -10.11
CA VAL A 173 -20.34 36.67 -8.83
C VAL A 173 -21.81 37.06 -8.70
N GLU A 174 -22.71 36.08 -8.82
CA GLU A 174 -24.11 36.27 -8.46
C GLU A 174 -24.24 35.90 -6.98
N TYR A 175 -24.54 36.89 -6.15
CA TYR A 175 -24.80 36.71 -4.73
C TYR A 175 -26.08 35.88 -4.58
N ILE A 176 -25.99 34.74 -3.90
CA ILE A 176 -27.16 34.05 -3.35
C ILE A 176 -27.54 34.80 -2.08
N ASP A 177 -28.69 35.47 -2.14
CA ASP A 177 -29.31 36.18 -1.02
C ASP A 177 -29.88 35.16 -0.03
N TRP A 178 -29.29 35.09 1.17
CA TRP A 178 -29.73 34.21 2.25
C TRP A 178 -30.80 34.92 3.10
N THR A 179 -31.94 35.22 2.50
CA THR A 179 -33.15 35.57 3.26
C THR A 179 -34.36 34.84 2.70
N GLU A 180 -34.50 33.56 3.08
CA GLU A 180 -35.78 32.89 3.32
C GLU A 180 -35.51 31.44 3.78
N GLU A 181 -35.86 31.16 5.04
CA GLU A 181 -35.83 29.81 5.61
C GLU A 181 -36.97 28.97 4.99
N PRO A 182 -36.72 27.78 4.44
CA PRO A 182 -37.79 26.85 4.14
C PRO A 182 -38.25 26.19 5.45
N GLN A 183 -39.45 26.53 5.91
CA GLN A 183 -40.11 25.83 7.00
C GLN A 183 -40.43 24.40 6.56
N VAL A 184 -39.63 23.44 7.03
CA VAL A 184 -39.96 22.02 6.95
C VAL A 184 -40.73 21.67 8.23
N ASP A 185 -42.02 21.42 8.04
CA ASP A 185 -42.98 21.08 9.07
C ASP A 185 -42.70 19.66 9.59
N PHE A 186 -41.99 19.54 10.71
CA PHE A 186 -41.79 18.27 11.41
C PHE A 186 -42.88 18.10 12.47
N THR A 187 -43.95 17.43 12.09
CA THR A 187 -44.82 16.76 13.07
C THR A 187 -44.09 15.52 13.60
N PRO A 188 -44.03 15.30 14.93
CA PRO A 188 -43.35 14.16 15.49
C PRO A 188 -44.23 12.93 15.33
N THR A 189 -44.03 12.17 14.26
CA THR A 189 -44.40 10.76 14.24
C THR A 189 -43.49 10.03 15.22
N VAL A 190 -44.10 9.54 16.31
CA VAL A 190 -43.51 8.58 17.23
C VAL A 190 -43.14 7.35 16.42
N VAL A 191 -41.87 7.26 16.05
CA VAL A 191 -41.25 6.01 15.62
C VAL A 191 -40.68 5.41 16.88
N GLU A 192 -41.14 4.22 17.23
CA GLU A 192 -40.66 3.46 18.38
C GLU A 192 -39.13 3.43 18.39
N GLU A 193 -38.60 4.14 19.38
CA GLU A 193 -37.23 4.07 19.82
C GLU A 193 -37.03 2.65 20.36
N SER A 194 -36.46 1.76 19.53
CA SER A 194 -35.85 0.55 20.05
C SER A 194 -34.44 0.92 20.50
N GLU A 195 -34.36 1.47 21.71
CA GLU A 195 -33.17 1.34 22.55
C GLU A 195 -32.84 -0.16 22.68
N SER A 196 -31.87 -0.66 21.92
CA SER A 196 -31.18 -1.89 22.32
C SER A 196 -30.06 -1.50 23.29
N GLN A 197 -30.43 -1.40 24.57
CA GLN A 197 -29.49 -1.61 25.66
C GLN A 197 -28.76 -2.96 25.46
N PRO A 198 -27.49 -3.09 25.92
CA PRO A 198 -26.68 -4.27 25.66
C PRO A 198 -27.26 -5.48 26.39
N SER A 199 -27.82 -6.41 25.62
CA SER A 199 -28.16 -7.76 26.08
C SER A 199 -26.89 -8.62 26.11
N PRO A 200 -26.56 -9.31 27.21
CA PRO A 200 -25.42 -10.20 27.24
C PRO A 200 -25.76 -11.49 26.50
N GLY A 201 -25.05 -11.74 25.40
CA GLY A 201 -24.91 -13.09 24.83
C GLY A 201 -25.37 -13.25 23.37
N SER A 202 -24.47 -13.89 22.61
CA SER A 202 -24.75 -14.77 21.46
C SER A 202 -24.89 -14.18 20.05
N GLY A 203 -24.07 -13.20 19.66
CA GLY A 203 -23.81 -12.87 18.24
C GLY A 203 -22.32 -12.81 17.94
N ASP A 204 -21.59 -12.05 18.76
CA ASP A 204 -20.17 -11.78 18.55
C ASP A 204 -19.27 -13.00 18.82
N GLU A 205 -19.61 -13.81 19.83
CA GLU A 205 -18.92 -15.07 20.13
C GLU A 205 -19.01 -16.09 18.98
N ALA A 206 -20.15 -16.10 18.27
CA ALA A 206 -20.36 -16.99 17.15
C ALA A 206 -19.46 -16.59 15.97
N VAL A 207 -19.32 -15.30 15.68
CA VAL A 207 -18.43 -14.77 14.65
C VAL A 207 -16.98 -15.16 14.95
N CYS A 208 -16.51 -14.90 16.17
CA CYS A 208 -15.13 -15.19 16.56
C CYS A 208 -14.81 -16.69 16.60
N SER A 209 -15.82 -17.57 16.61
CA SER A 209 -15.62 -19.02 16.62
C SER A 209 -15.56 -19.66 15.23
N LEU A 210 -15.83 -18.89 14.15
CA LEU A 210 -15.79 -19.42 12.78
C LEU A 210 -14.35 -19.64 12.32
N GLN A 211 -14.13 -20.58 11.40
CA GLN A 211 -12.83 -20.71 10.73
C GLN A 211 -12.64 -19.60 9.71
N GLN A 212 -11.40 -19.27 9.36
CA GLN A 212 -11.14 -18.40 8.21
C GLN A 212 -11.77 -19.00 6.94
N ASP A 213 -12.39 -18.17 6.11
CA ASP A 213 -12.94 -18.57 4.81
C ASP A 213 -12.54 -17.56 3.73
N GLU A 214 -11.64 -18.01 2.86
CA GLU A 214 -11.06 -17.21 1.77
C GLU A 214 -12.10 -16.87 0.70
N GLY A 215 -13.23 -17.57 0.66
CA GLY A 215 -14.21 -17.45 -0.41
C GLY A 215 -13.74 -18.11 -1.70
N SER A 216 -14.50 -17.90 -2.79
CA SER A 216 -14.30 -18.60 -4.07
C SER A 216 -13.76 -17.73 -5.20
N CYS A 217 -13.65 -16.42 -4.98
CA CYS A 217 -13.12 -15.47 -5.96
C CYS A 217 -11.59 -15.38 -5.89
N GLY A 218 -10.97 -14.75 -6.89
CA GLY A 218 -9.51 -14.60 -7.01
C GLY A 218 -8.98 -13.17 -6.84
N ASN A 219 -9.80 -12.24 -6.35
CA ASN A 219 -9.36 -10.88 -6.04
C ASN A 219 -8.88 -10.82 -4.59
N TYR A 220 -7.71 -11.42 -4.36
CA TYR A 220 -7.18 -11.60 -3.01
C TYR A 220 -6.86 -10.26 -2.36
N THR A 221 -7.49 -10.03 -1.21
CA THR A 221 -7.28 -8.89 -0.32
C THR A 221 -6.94 -9.42 1.05
N LEU A 222 -5.96 -8.81 1.72
CA LEU A 222 -5.60 -9.22 3.07
C LEU A 222 -6.67 -8.76 4.06
N LYS A 223 -7.12 -9.66 4.93
CA LYS A 223 -8.07 -9.39 6.00
C LYS A 223 -7.59 -10.04 7.30
N TRP A 224 -8.22 -9.66 8.39
CA TRP A 224 -7.98 -10.23 9.71
C TRP A 224 -9.07 -11.22 10.07
N TYR A 225 -8.72 -12.28 10.77
CA TYR A 225 -9.67 -13.22 11.37
C TYR A 225 -9.18 -13.58 12.77
N PHE A 226 -10.09 -14.03 13.62
CA PHE A 226 -9.74 -14.55 14.93
C PHE A 226 -9.36 -16.03 14.84
N ASP A 227 -8.11 -16.37 15.20
CA ASP A 227 -7.67 -17.74 15.33
C ASP A 227 -7.95 -18.25 16.75
N VAL A 228 -9.02 -19.04 16.88
CA VAL A 228 -9.43 -19.64 18.16
C VAL A 228 -8.33 -20.54 18.76
N LYS A 229 -7.47 -21.16 17.95
CA LYS A 229 -6.41 -22.05 18.44
C LYS A 229 -5.26 -21.28 19.07
N GLN A 230 -4.91 -20.14 18.47
CA GLN A 230 -3.83 -19.28 18.95
C GLN A 230 -4.35 -18.21 19.92
N ASN A 231 -5.68 -18.02 19.97
CA ASN A 231 -6.36 -16.99 20.72
C ASN A 231 -5.84 -15.58 20.37
N GLU A 232 -5.65 -15.33 19.07
CA GLU A 232 -5.07 -14.10 18.52
C GLU A 232 -5.74 -13.76 17.18
N CYS A 233 -5.82 -12.47 16.87
CA CYS A 233 -6.21 -11.99 15.55
C CYS A 233 -5.06 -12.17 14.56
N SER A 234 -5.26 -13.05 13.57
CA SER A 234 -4.28 -13.38 12.53
C SER A 234 -4.73 -12.88 11.16
N ARG A 235 -3.79 -12.79 10.22
CA ARG A 235 -4.07 -12.32 8.85
C ARG A 235 -4.33 -13.51 7.92
N PHE A 236 -5.23 -13.33 6.95
CA PHE A 236 -5.51 -14.31 5.89
C PHE A 236 -5.88 -13.61 4.56
N TRP A 237 -5.82 -14.36 3.47
CA TRP A 237 -6.21 -13.88 2.14
C TRP A 237 -7.70 -14.12 1.89
N TYR A 238 -8.45 -13.06 1.59
CA TYR A 238 -9.85 -13.14 1.19
C TYR A 238 -9.99 -12.84 -0.30
N GLY A 239 -10.54 -13.77 -1.07
CA GLY A 239 -10.68 -13.74 -2.52
C GLY A 239 -11.65 -12.68 -3.07
N GLY A 240 -12.27 -11.86 -2.21
CA GLY A 240 -13.10 -10.72 -2.61
C GLY A 240 -14.59 -11.04 -2.79
N CYS A 241 -15.01 -12.29 -2.61
CA CYS A 241 -16.43 -12.66 -2.55
C CYS A 241 -16.68 -13.87 -1.66
N GLY A 242 -17.88 -13.98 -1.09
CA GLY A 242 -18.26 -15.07 -0.20
C GLY A 242 -17.60 -14.98 1.17
N GLY A 243 -17.08 -16.11 1.66
CA GLY A 243 -16.49 -16.19 2.98
C GLY A 243 -17.52 -16.21 4.11
N ASN A 244 -17.06 -15.94 5.33
CA ASN A 244 -17.90 -15.78 6.51
C ASN A 244 -17.56 -14.51 7.29
N ASP A 245 -18.22 -14.31 8.42
CA ASP A 245 -18.14 -13.08 9.22
C ASP A 245 -16.88 -12.99 10.09
N ASN A 246 -16.09 -14.05 10.24
CA ASN A 246 -14.78 -13.97 10.90
C ASN A 246 -13.74 -13.34 9.95
N ARG A 247 -14.03 -12.09 9.58
CA ARG A 247 -13.27 -11.31 8.61
C ARG A 247 -13.40 -9.83 8.95
N PHE A 248 -12.28 -9.22 9.31
CA PHE A 248 -12.18 -7.85 9.76
C PHE A 248 -11.19 -7.06 8.88
N GLU A 249 -11.44 -5.76 8.74
CA GLU A 249 -10.57 -4.86 7.98
C GLU A 249 -9.27 -4.55 8.71
N THR A 250 -9.31 -4.43 10.03
CA THR A 250 -8.16 -4.07 10.87
C THR A 250 -7.97 -5.06 12.02
N GLN A 251 -6.75 -5.10 12.55
CA GLN A 251 -6.42 -5.90 13.73
C GLN A 251 -7.26 -5.48 14.93
N GLU A 252 -7.36 -4.17 15.14
CA GLU A 252 -8.05 -3.58 16.28
C GLU A 252 -9.54 -3.93 16.27
N ALA A 253 -10.18 -3.94 15.09
CA ALA A 253 -11.58 -4.34 14.97
C ALA A 253 -11.80 -5.81 15.38
N CYS A 254 -10.89 -6.70 14.96
CA CYS A 254 -10.91 -8.10 15.36
C CYS A 254 -10.69 -8.26 16.87
N GLU A 255 -9.68 -7.59 17.43
CA GLU A 255 -9.34 -7.69 18.85
C GLU A 255 -10.45 -7.12 19.74
N VAL A 256 -11.02 -5.98 19.36
CA VAL A 256 -12.14 -5.34 20.07
C VAL A 256 -13.34 -6.28 20.13
N LEU A 257 -13.63 -7.02 19.07
CA LEU A 257 -14.77 -7.93 19.05
C LEU A 257 -14.45 -9.25 19.78
N CYS A 258 -13.30 -9.87 19.49
CA CYS A 258 -13.02 -11.25 19.85
C CYS A 258 -12.16 -11.43 21.11
N LEU A 259 -11.37 -10.43 21.51
CA LEU A 259 -10.56 -10.50 22.73
C LEU A 259 -11.22 -9.87 23.96
N ARG A 260 -12.41 -9.27 23.80
CA ARG A 260 -13.17 -8.67 24.93
C ARG A 260 -13.99 -9.69 25.73
N VAL A 261 -14.09 -10.94 25.29
CA VAL A 261 -14.81 -11.99 26.03
C VAL A 261 -13.93 -12.47 27.19
N ARG A 262 -14.17 -11.91 28.38
CA ARG A 262 -13.66 -12.41 29.67
C ARG A 262 -14.78 -12.52 30.68
#